data_AF-A0A6J8DE91-F1
#
_entry.id   AF-A0A6J8DE91-F1
#
_cell.length_a   1.000
_cell.length_b   1.000
_cell.length_c   1.000
_cell.angle_alpha   90.00
_cell.angle_beta   90.00
_cell.angle_gamma   90.00
#
_symmetry.space_group_name_H-M   'P 1'
#
loop_
_entity.id
_entity.type
_entity.pdbx_description
1 polymer ?
#
loop_
_entity_poly.entity_id
_entity_poly.type
_entity_poly.pdbx_seq_one_letter_code
_entity_poly.pdbx_strand_id
1 'polypeptide(L)'
;MEEVLRQCRFERLIPVFQRENISPNLVCKLSSFELQCLGVSNSQEMMKLRTYCIKYSNVQPDRLRRGEAGPPVYEIPKEIIASLIETGFKISEIAKLLSVSESTVYRRMRMYNISKVNFTDINDNELQREINDLLTNFPRCGENMLQQMLKQKDIWVSYV
;
A
#
# COMPACT_ATOMS: atom_id res chain seq x y z
N MET A 1 -1.07 3.76 -21.53
CA MET A 1 -0.66 4.75 -20.50
C MET A 1 -1.33 6.10 -20.72
N GLU A 2 -1.34 6.65 -21.94
CA GLU A 2 -2.02 7.92 -22.25
C GLU A 2 -3.48 8.01 -21.78
N GLU A 3 -4.28 6.98 -22.07
CA GLU A 3 -5.70 6.96 -21.71
C GLU A 3 -5.90 6.97 -20.19
N VAL A 4 -5.03 6.27 -19.45
CA VAL A 4 -5.01 6.25 -17.98
C VAL A 4 -4.65 7.64 -17.43
N LEU A 5 -3.65 8.31 -18.00
CA LEU A 5 -3.25 9.65 -17.58
C LEU A 5 -4.32 10.71 -17.89
N ARG A 6 -5.02 10.62 -19.03
CA ARG A 6 -6.18 11.48 -19.36
C ARG A 6 -7.31 11.29 -18.36
N GLN A 7 -7.64 10.04 -18.02
CA GLN A 7 -8.68 9.73 -17.02
C GLN A 7 -8.29 10.19 -15.60
N CYS A 8 -7.00 10.21 -15.27
CA CYS A 8 -6.51 10.78 -14.01
C CYS A 8 -6.45 12.31 -13.98
N ARG A 9 -6.64 13.00 -15.12
CA ARG A 9 -6.32 14.43 -15.34
C ARG A 9 -4.83 14.77 -15.21
N PHE A 10 -3.95 13.83 -15.53
CA PHE A 10 -2.49 13.99 -15.58
C PHE A 10 -1.97 14.17 -17.01
N GLU A 11 -2.68 14.94 -17.83
CA GLU A 11 -2.32 15.14 -19.24
C GLU A 11 -0.92 15.77 -19.38
N ARG A 12 -0.54 16.63 -18.43
CA ARG A 12 0.81 17.22 -18.34
C ARG A 12 1.94 16.20 -18.20
N LEU A 13 1.66 14.98 -17.72
CA LEU A 13 2.64 13.93 -17.47
C LEU A 13 2.78 12.94 -18.64
N ILE A 14 1.90 13.02 -19.64
CA ILE A 14 1.96 12.18 -20.84
C ILE A 14 3.35 12.19 -21.51
N PRO A 15 3.97 13.35 -21.81
CA PRO A 15 5.27 13.37 -22.49
C PRO A 15 6.40 12.79 -21.62
N VAL A 16 6.33 12.94 -20.28
CA VAL A 16 7.33 12.40 -19.36
C VAL A 16 7.23 10.88 -19.30
N PHE A 17 6.01 10.34 -19.15
CA PHE A 17 5.78 8.90 -19.07
C PHE A 17 6.05 8.19 -20.41
N GLN A 18 5.85 8.88 -21.55
CA GLN A 18 6.23 8.37 -22.87
C GLN A 18 7.75 8.36 -23.07
N ARG A 19 8.44 9.45 -22.69
CA ARG A 19 9.90 9.55 -22.79
C ARG A 19 10.61 8.48 -21.96
N GLU A 20 10.13 8.24 -20.75
CA GLU A 20 10.68 7.27 -19.81
C GLU A 20 10.13 5.83 -20.04
N ASN A 21 9.33 5.62 -21.09
CA ASN A 21 8.71 4.34 -21.45
C ASN A 21 7.98 3.64 -20.29
N ILE A 22 7.24 4.43 -19.50
CA ILE A 22 6.57 3.97 -18.28
C ILE A 22 5.22 3.36 -18.63
N SER A 23 5.11 2.05 -18.40
CA SER A 23 3.86 1.31 -18.54
C SER A 23 3.03 1.33 -17.25
N PRO A 24 1.70 1.12 -17.31
CA PRO A 24 0.85 1.05 -16.11
C PRO A 24 1.34 0.03 -15.06
N ASN A 25 1.94 -1.08 -15.52
CA ASN A 25 2.52 -2.11 -14.67
C ASN A 25 3.82 -1.65 -13.98
N LEU A 26 4.58 -0.75 -14.61
CA LEU A 26 5.79 -0.18 -14.04
C LEU A 26 5.44 0.83 -12.95
N VAL A 27 4.38 1.64 -13.14
CA VAL A 27 3.91 2.64 -12.14
C VAL A 27 3.62 2.02 -10.78
N CYS A 28 3.12 0.78 -10.75
CA CYS A 28 2.83 0.07 -9.51
C CYS A 28 4.09 -0.44 -8.79
N LYS A 29 5.24 -0.49 -9.48
CA LYS A 29 6.54 -0.88 -8.93
C LYS A 29 7.41 0.29 -8.50
N LEU A 30 7.03 1.52 -8.87
CA LEU A 30 7.78 2.73 -8.51
C LEU A 30 7.53 3.14 -7.07
N SER A 31 8.60 3.51 -6.38
CA SER A 31 8.58 4.14 -5.05
C SER A 31 7.93 5.53 -5.07
N SER A 32 7.60 6.07 -3.90
CA SER A 32 7.11 7.45 -3.77
C SER A 32 8.11 8.48 -4.31
N PHE A 33 9.41 8.25 -4.10
CA PHE A 33 10.48 9.10 -4.61
C PHE A 33 10.54 9.08 -6.14
N GLU A 34 10.48 7.90 -6.78
CA GLU A 34 10.47 7.80 -8.24
C GLU A 34 9.23 8.45 -8.85
N LEU A 35 8.05 8.29 -8.22
CA LEU A 35 6.83 8.97 -8.65
C LEU A 35 6.94 10.50 -8.53
N GLN A 36 7.62 11.00 -7.50
CA GLN A 36 7.91 12.42 -7.33
C GLN A 36 8.86 12.94 -8.42
N CYS A 37 9.89 12.17 -8.78
CA CYS A 37 10.78 12.49 -9.91
C CYS A 37 10.04 12.54 -11.25
N LEU A 38 8.96 11.77 -11.40
CA LEU A 38 8.08 11.79 -12.57
C LEU A 38 7.05 12.93 -12.56
N GLY A 39 7.09 13.80 -11.55
CA GLY A 39 6.21 14.97 -11.43
C GLY A 39 4.89 14.71 -10.71
N VAL A 40 4.74 13.55 -10.04
CA VAL A 40 3.59 13.24 -9.17
C VAL A 40 3.98 13.53 -7.73
N SER A 41 3.80 14.77 -7.27
CA SER A 41 4.33 15.21 -5.97
C SER A 41 3.41 14.89 -4.79
N ASN A 42 2.10 14.72 -5.04
CA ASN A 42 1.10 14.55 -3.98
C ASN A 42 0.76 13.06 -3.78
N SER A 43 0.74 12.62 -2.53
CA SER A 43 0.32 11.26 -2.14
C SER A 43 -1.07 10.88 -2.68
N GLN A 44 -2.02 11.81 -2.70
CA GLN A 44 -3.34 11.58 -3.30
C GLN A 44 -3.28 11.38 -4.82
N GLU A 45 -2.39 12.10 -5.50
CA GLU A 45 -2.16 11.96 -6.94
C GLU A 45 -1.46 10.64 -7.25
N MET A 46 -0.47 10.24 -6.44
CA MET A 46 0.18 8.93 -6.52
C MET A 46 -0.83 7.80 -6.32
N MET A 47 -1.72 7.93 -5.34
CA MET A 47 -2.77 6.95 -5.03
C MET A 47 -3.80 6.88 -6.15
N LYS A 48 -4.25 8.03 -6.68
CA LYS A 48 -5.16 8.10 -7.81
C LYS A 48 -4.53 7.48 -9.06
N LEU A 49 -3.27 7.82 -9.36
CA LEU A 49 -2.54 7.27 -10.49
C LEU A 49 -2.40 5.75 -10.36
N ARG A 50 -1.98 5.25 -9.19
CA ARG A 50 -1.88 3.80 -8.94
C ARG A 50 -3.23 3.09 -9.07
N THR A 51 -4.30 3.67 -8.54
CA THR A 51 -5.65 3.09 -8.62
C THR A 51 -6.11 2.95 -10.07
N TYR A 52 -5.90 3.98 -10.89
CA TYR A 52 -6.24 3.94 -12.31
C TYR A 52 -5.26 3.03 -13.08
N CYS A 53 -3.97 3.05 -12.77
CA CYS A 53 -3.02 2.12 -13.36
C CYS A 53 -3.44 0.68 -13.11
N ILE A 54 -3.85 0.31 -11.89
CA ILE A 54 -4.33 -1.05 -11.57
C ILE A 54 -5.63 -1.37 -12.31
N LYS A 55 -6.58 -0.44 -12.35
CA LYS A 55 -7.88 -0.61 -13.02
C LYS A 55 -7.75 -0.84 -14.54
N TYR A 56 -6.79 -0.16 -15.18
CA TYR A 56 -6.59 -0.20 -16.62
C TYR A 56 -5.40 -1.08 -17.04
N SER A 57 -4.54 -1.45 -16.10
CA SER A 57 -3.62 -2.56 -16.28
C SER A 57 -4.44 -3.83 -16.25
N ASN A 58 -4.31 -4.65 -17.28
CA ASN A 58 -4.90 -5.99 -17.31
C ASN A 58 -4.12 -6.91 -16.34
N VAL A 59 -3.93 -6.50 -15.08
CA VAL A 59 -3.37 -7.32 -14.00
C VAL A 59 -4.49 -8.22 -13.49
N GLN A 60 -5.01 -9.05 -14.40
CA GLN A 60 -5.48 -10.34 -13.93
C GLN A 60 -4.20 -11.07 -13.51
N PRO A 61 -4.07 -11.52 -12.25
CA PRO A 61 -2.97 -12.39 -11.89
C PRO A 61 -2.98 -13.57 -12.86
N ASP A 62 -1.86 -13.79 -13.54
CA ASP A 62 -1.75 -14.83 -14.55
C ASP A 62 -2.19 -16.17 -13.93
N ARG A 63 -3.15 -16.81 -14.59
CA ARG A 63 -3.58 -18.15 -14.20
C ARG A 63 -2.43 -19.09 -14.54
N LEU A 64 -1.59 -19.41 -13.56
CA LEU A 64 -0.61 -20.48 -13.71
C LEU A 64 -1.35 -21.80 -13.97
N ARG A 65 -1.44 -22.20 -15.24
CA ARG A 65 -1.76 -23.56 -15.64
C ARG A 65 -0.56 -24.44 -15.31
N ARG A 66 -0.41 -24.83 -14.04
CA ARG A 66 0.42 -25.98 -13.71
C ARG A 66 -0.38 -27.23 -14.08
N GLY A 67 0.28 -28.19 -14.71
CA GLY A 67 -0.32 -29.39 -15.28
C GLY A 67 -1.33 -30.08 -14.37
N GLU A 68 -2.36 -30.62 -15.01
CA GLU A 68 -3.26 -31.70 -14.58
C GLU A 68 -3.38 -31.91 -13.06
N ALA A 69 -4.52 -31.47 -12.51
CA ALA A 69 -5.01 -31.70 -11.14
C ALA A 69 -4.47 -30.76 -10.03
N GLY A 70 -5.05 -29.55 -9.96
CA GLY A 70 -5.00 -28.69 -8.77
C GLY A 70 -5.91 -27.47 -8.90
N PRO A 71 -6.45 -26.90 -7.81
CA PRO A 71 -7.20 -25.65 -7.86
C PRO A 71 -6.34 -24.50 -8.42
N PRO A 72 -6.94 -23.51 -9.12
CA PRO A 72 -6.19 -22.40 -9.70
C PRO A 72 -5.42 -21.62 -8.62
N VAL A 73 -4.10 -21.52 -8.80
CA VAL A 73 -3.22 -20.76 -7.91
C VAL A 73 -3.06 -19.35 -8.48
N TYR A 74 -3.76 -18.37 -7.91
CA TYR A 74 -3.57 -16.95 -8.23
C TYR A 74 -2.19 -16.48 -7.74
N GLU A 75 -1.28 -16.15 -8.65
CA GLU A 75 0.04 -15.63 -8.28
C GLU A 75 -0.04 -14.13 -7.95
N ILE A 76 -0.30 -13.83 -6.68
CA ILE A 76 -0.27 -12.49 -6.11
C ILE A 76 1.09 -12.26 -5.44
N PRO A 77 1.94 -11.36 -5.97
CA PRO A 77 3.24 -11.03 -5.38
C PRO A 77 3.11 -10.46 -3.96
N LYS A 78 4.15 -10.67 -3.15
CA LYS A 78 4.21 -10.21 -1.75
C LYS A 78 4.09 -8.69 -1.66
N GLU A 79 4.75 -8.00 -2.58
CA GLU A 79 4.89 -6.55 -2.63
C GLU A 79 3.54 -5.86 -2.84
N ILE A 80 2.65 -6.48 -3.62
CA ILE A 80 1.30 -5.97 -3.87
C ILE A 80 0.46 -6.04 -2.59
N ILE A 81 0.51 -7.17 -1.87
CA ILE A 81 -0.25 -7.33 -0.63
C ILE A 81 0.32 -6.42 0.48
N ALA A 82 1.64 -6.35 0.61
CA ALA A 82 2.31 -5.51 1.60
C ALA A 82 2.00 -4.03 1.37
N SER A 83 2.19 -3.53 0.15
CA SER A 83 1.92 -2.12 -0.18
C SER A 83 0.45 -1.74 0.03
N LEU A 84 -0.50 -2.60 -0.35
CA LEU A 84 -1.92 -2.32 -0.13
C LEU A 84 -2.29 -2.28 1.36
N ILE A 85 -1.68 -3.11 2.19
CA ILE A 85 -1.87 -3.10 3.64
C ILE A 85 -1.24 -1.87 4.27
N GLU A 86 -0.01 -1.51 3.90
CA GLU A 86 0.67 -0.28 4.35
C GLU A 86 -0.13 0.98 3.98
N THR A 87 -0.78 0.96 2.81
CA THR A 87 -1.65 2.05 2.35
C THR A 87 -2.98 2.11 3.13
N GLY A 88 -3.28 1.11 3.96
CA GLY A 88 -4.47 1.08 4.83
C GLY A 88 -5.72 0.47 4.22
N PHE A 89 -5.63 -0.24 3.08
CA PHE A 89 -6.79 -0.92 2.49
C PHE A 89 -7.29 -2.05 3.38
N LYS A 90 -8.61 -2.22 3.45
CA LYS A 90 -9.21 -3.39 4.10
C LYS A 90 -9.00 -4.62 3.23
N ILE A 91 -8.88 -5.79 3.85
CA ILE A 91 -8.71 -7.06 3.13
C ILE A 91 -9.85 -7.32 2.14
N SER A 92 -11.08 -6.92 2.47
CA SER A 92 -12.24 -7.00 1.58
C SER A 92 -12.13 -6.10 0.35
N GLU A 93 -11.47 -4.94 0.48
CA GLU A 93 -11.19 -4.04 -0.65
C GLU A 93 -10.05 -4.58 -1.51
N ILE A 94 -9.01 -5.11 -0.88
CA ILE A 94 -7.88 -5.79 -1.56
C ILE A 94 -8.40 -6.98 -2.38
N ALA A 95 -9.29 -7.79 -1.80
CA ALA A 95 -9.90 -8.93 -2.47
C ALA A 95 -10.69 -8.52 -3.71
N LYS A 96 -11.52 -7.47 -3.60
CA LYS A 96 -12.25 -6.90 -4.73
C LYS A 96 -11.31 -6.32 -5.80
N LEU A 97 -10.27 -5.61 -5.37
CA LEU A 97 -9.28 -4.99 -6.26
C LEU A 97 -8.53 -6.03 -7.08
N LEU A 98 -8.13 -7.13 -6.43
CA LEU A 98 -7.39 -8.22 -7.06
C LEU A 98 -8.30 -9.26 -7.73
N SER A 99 -9.63 -9.07 -7.69
CA SER A 99 -10.63 -10.00 -8.22
C SER A 99 -10.48 -11.43 -7.68
N VAL A 100 -10.13 -11.57 -6.40
CA VAL A 100 -9.99 -12.86 -5.70
C VAL A 100 -10.85 -12.89 -4.45
N SER A 101 -11.01 -14.09 -3.86
CA SER A 101 -11.65 -14.21 -2.55
C SER A 101 -10.75 -13.67 -1.44
N GLU A 102 -11.35 -13.15 -0.36
CA GLU A 102 -10.63 -12.76 0.85
C GLU A 102 -9.76 -13.91 1.38
N SER A 103 -10.28 -15.15 1.32
CA SER A 103 -9.54 -16.36 1.69
C SER A 103 -8.22 -16.51 0.92
N THR A 104 -8.18 -16.09 -0.35
CA THR A 104 -6.94 -16.10 -1.15
C THR A 104 -5.95 -15.06 -0.65
N VAL A 105 -6.42 -13.87 -0.28
CA VAL A 105 -5.58 -12.80 0.29
C VAL A 105 -5.02 -13.23 1.65
N TYR A 106 -5.86 -13.74 2.57
CA TYR A 106 -5.41 -14.24 3.88
C TYR A 106 -4.43 -15.41 3.76
N ARG A 107 -4.63 -16.32 2.80
CA ARG A 107 -3.70 -17.42 2.54
C ARG A 107 -2.33 -16.87 2.12
N ARG A 108 -2.29 -15.87 1.25
CA ARG A 108 -1.05 -15.23 0.80
C ARG A 108 -0.37 -14.41 1.89
N MET A 109 -1.13 -13.67 2.69
CA MET A 109 -0.60 -12.99 3.88
C MET A 109 0.10 -13.96 4.82
N ARG A 110 -0.51 -15.12 5.10
CA ARG A 110 0.12 -16.19 5.91
C ARG A 110 1.39 -16.75 5.27
N MET A 111 1.36 -17.04 3.97
CA MET A 111 2.55 -17.56 3.26
C MET A 111 3.73 -16.57 3.28
N TYR A 112 3.46 -15.27 3.25
CA TYR A 112 4.48 -14.22 3.24
C TYR A 112 4.79 -13.63 4.61
N ASN A 113 4.16 -14.15 5.67
CA ASN A 113 4.24 -13.64 7.03
C ASN A 113 3.91 -12.13 7.15
N ILE A 114 2.90 -11.67 6.41
CA ILE A 114 2.41 -10.28 6.45
C ILE A 114 1.27 -10.18 7.46
N SER A 115 1.45 -9.36 8.49
CA SER A 115 0.40 -8.99 9.44
C SER A 115 -0.33 -7.73 8.97
N LYS A 116 -1.61 -7.59 9.38
CA LYS A 116 -2.37 -6.35 9.20
C LYS A 116 -1.94 -5.26 10.18
N VAL A 117 -1.26 -5.66 11.25
CA VAL A 117 -0.78 -4.80 12.32
C VAL A 117 0.74 -4.87 12.27
N ASN A 118 1.34 -3.86 11.66
CA ASN A 118 2.78 -3.64 11.77
C ASN A 118 2.98 -3.00 13.14
N PHE A 119 3.18 -3.81 14.18
CA PHE A 119 3.69 -3.28 15.43
C PHE A 119 5.14 -2.85 15.21
N THR A 120 5.48 -1.65 15.64
CA THR A 120 6.90 -1.31 15.79
C THR A 120 7.52 -2.24 16.81
N ASP A 121 8.67 -2.81 16.47
CA ASP A 121 9.50 -3.53 17.43
C ASP A 121 10.17 -2.48 18.35
N ILE A 122 9.42 -2.03 19.35
CA ILE A 122 9.85 -1.05 20.34
C ILE A 122 9.78 -1.69 21.73
N ASN A 123 10.82 -1.51 22.54
CA ASN A 123 10.80 -1.98 23.91
C ASN A 123 9.85 -1.13 24.76
N ASP A 124 9.17 -1.73 25.74
CA ASP A 124 8.29 -1.02 26.68
C ASP A 124 8.96 0.20 27.31
N ASN A 125 10.26 0.14 27.63
CA ASN A 125 11.00 1.26 28.19
C ASN A 125 11.20 2.41 27.20
N GLU A 126 11.37 2.10 25.91
CA GLU A 126 11.49 3.10 24.84
C GLU A 126 10.14 3.72 24.53
N LEU A 127 9.10 2.90 24.46
CA LEU A 127 7.72 3.37 24.30
C LEU A 127 7.31 4.29 25.46
N GLN A 128 7.63 3.90 26.69
CA GLN A 128 7.32 4.71 27.88
C GLN A 128 8.06 6.05 27.87
N ARG A 129 9.31 6.09 27.40
CA ARG A 129 10.06 7.35 27.22
C ARG A 129 9.35 8.26 26.21
N GLU A 130 8.98 7.73 25.06
CA GLU A 130 8.28 8.50 24.02
C GLU A 130 6.92 9.03 24.49
N ILE A 131 6.16 8.20 25.23
CA ILE A 131 4.90 8.61 25.84
C ILE A 131 5.13 9.72 26.87
N ASN A 132 6.11 9.57 27.76
CA ASN A 132 6.41 10.57 28.79
C ASN A 132 6.87 11.90 28.17
N ASP A 133 7.68 11.86 27.11
CA ASP A 133 8.07 13.06 26.37
C ASP A 133 6.85 13.75 25.72
N LEU A 134 5.93 12.98 25.13
CA LEU A 134 4.69 13.53 24.58
C LEU A 134 3.77 14.12 25.65
N LEU A 135 3.60 13.44 26.79
CA LEU A 135 2.77 13.92 27.90
C LEU A 135 3.37 15.15 28.59
N THR A 136 4.70 15.27 28.62
CA THR A 136 5.39 16.47 29.14
C THR A 136 5.11 17.68 28.25
N ASN A 137 5.14 17.48 26.92
CA ASN A 137 4.83 18.55 25.95
C ASN A 137 3.33 18.83 25.81
N PHE A 138 2.48 17.82 26.04
CA PHE A 138 1.03 17.89 25.87
C PHE A 138 0.28 17.25 27.07
N PRO A 139 0.27 17.89 28.25
CA PRO A 139 -0.25 17.31 29.49
C PRO A 139 -1.77 17.09 29.52
N ARG A 140 -2.51 17.66 28.56
CA ARG A 140 -3.96 17.45 28.39
C ARG A 140 -4.31 16.58 27.18
N CYS A 141 -3.31 15.87 26.63
CA CYS A 141 -3.48 15.00 25.47
C CYS A 141 -4.32 13.77 25.85
N GLY A 142 -5.46 13.59 25.19
CA GLY A 142 -6.25 12.36 25.31
C GLY A 142 -5.63 11.21 24.52
N GLU A 143 -6.02 9.97 24.85
CA GLU A 143 -5.47 8.73 24.29
C GLU A 143 -5.46 8.69 22.76
N ASN A 144 -6.55 9.10 22.10
CA ASN A 144 -6.63 9.16 20.63
C ASN A 144 -5.58 10.10 20.02
N MET A 145 -5.35 11.24 20.67
CA MET A 145 -4.37 12.23 20.18
C MET A 145 -2.94 11.73 20.43
N LEU A 146 -2.70 11.05 21.54
CA LEU A 146 -1.42 10.40 21.85
C LEU A 146 -1.10 9.30 20.82
N GLN A 147 -2.09 8.47 20.46
CA GLN A 147 -1.94 7.45 19.43
C GLN A 147 -1.62 8.08 18.05
N GLN A 148 -2.29 9.18 17.71
CA GLN A 148 -2.02 9.91 16.47
C GLN A 148 -0.58 10.46 16.44
N MET A 149 -0.08 10.97 17.57
CA MET A 149 1.28 11.49 17.71
C MET A 149 2.34 10.40 17.64
N LEU A 150 2.11 9.25 18.28
CA LEU A 150 2.98 8.08 18.17
C LEU A 150 3.04 7.58 16.73
N LYS A 151 1.90 7.54 16.04
CA LYS A 151 1.82 7.19 14.62
C LYS A 151 2.58 8.18 13.72
N GLN A 152 2.61 9.48 14.06
CA GLN A 152 3.43 10.46 13.36
C GLN A 152 4.94 10.23 13.56
N LYS A 153 5.33 9.63 14.68
CA LYS A 153 6.71 9.18 14.96
C LYS A 153 7.00 7.77 14.39
N ASP A 154 6.11 7.25 13.55
CA ASP A 154 6.17 5.89 12.99
C ASP A 154 6.14 4.77 14.04
N ILE A 155 5.56 5.07 15.22
CA ILE A 155 5.32 4.11 16.30
C ILE A 155 3.87 3.66 16.25
N TRP A 156 3.68 2.40 15.89
CA TRP A 156 2.40 1.74 15.75
C TRP A 156 2.11 0.87 16.98
N VAL A 157 1.17 1.34 17.81
CA VAL A 157 0.69 0.67 19.02
C VAL A 157 -0.81 0.35 18.88
N SER A 158 -1.22 -0.83 19.35
CA SER A 158 -2.63 -1.23 19.47
C SER A 158 -2.95 -1.49 20.93
N TYR A 159 -4.14 -1.08 21.35
CA TYR A 159 -4.72 -1.57 22.60
C TYR A 159 -5.28 -2.99 22.41
N VAL A 160 -5.23 -3.78 23.48
CA VAL A 160 -5.94 -5.06 23.65
C VAL A 160 -7.25 -4.79 24.38
#